data_AF-A0A961MCF6-F1
#
_entry.id   AF-A0A961MCF6-F1
#
_cell.length_a   1.000
_cell.length_b   1.000
_cell.length_c   1.000
_cell.angle_alpha   90.00
_cell.angle_beta   90.00
_cell.angle_gamma   90.00
#
_symmetry.space_group_name_H-M   'P 1'
#
loop_
_entity.id
_entity.type
_entity.pdbx_description
1 polymer ?
#
loop_
_entity_poly.entity_id
_entity_poly.type
_entity_poly.pdbx_seq_one_letter_code
_entity_poly.pdbx_strand_id
1 'polypeptide(L)' 'MSDGRGGVFITFEGIDGSGKSTQARRLVEALRAEGRDVVLTREPGGSPGAEEIRRLVL' A
#
# COMPACT_ATOMS: atom_id res chain seq x y z
N MET A 1 -15.27 12.59 21.27
CA MET A 1 -14.52 11.47 21.85
C MET A 1 -14.03 10.61 20.69
N SER A 2 -12.75 10.70 20.32
CA SER A 2 -12.18 9.75 19.34
C SER A 2 -12.04 8.41 20.04
N ASP A 3 -12.78 7.40 19.57
CA ASP A 3 -12.55 6.02 19.98
C ASP A 3 -11.08 5.68 19.68
N GLY A 4 -10.32 5.28 20.69
CA GLY A 4 -8.86 5.19 20.70
C GLY A 4 -8.27 4.05 19.88
N ARG A 5 -8.84 3.72 18.71
CA ARG A 5 -8.28 2.71 17.81
C ARG A 5 -7.30 3.38 16.84
N GLY A 6 -6.01 3.16 17.07
CA GLY A 6 -4.97 3.52 16.11
C GLY A 6 -5.12 2.77 14.79
N GLY A 7 -4.65 3.39 13.69
CA GLY A 7 -4.57 2.72 12.39
C GLY A 7 -3.50 1.61 12.37
N VAL A 8 -3.53 0.77 11.33
CA VAL A 8 -2.53 -0.28 11.11
C VAL A 8 -1.73 0.04 9.84
N PHE A 9 -0.40 -0.05 9.93
CA PHE A 9 0.48 0.05 8.77
C PHE A 9 1.02 -1.33 8.41
N ILE A 10 0.80 -1.76 7.16
CA ILE A 10 1.15 -3.09 6.66
C ILE A 10 2.06 -2.94 5.45
N THR A 11 3.20 -3.64 5.45
CA THR A 11 4.11 -3.72 4.29
C THR A 11 4.09 -5.13 3.68
N PHE A 12 4.34 -5.20 2.37
CA PHE A 12 4.46 -6.45 1.63
C PHE A 12 5.86 -6.55 1.02
N GLU A 13 6.69 -7.45 1.55
CA GLU A 13 8.09 -7.63 1.16
C GLU A 13 8.34 -8.94 0.40
N GLY A 14 9.44 -8.99 -0.36
CA GLY A 14 9.88 -10.19 -1.09
C GLY A 14 10.55 -9.89 -2.44
N ILE A 15 11.06 -10.93 -3.10
CA ILE A 15 11.77 -10.81 -4.39
C ILE A 15 10.84 -10.39 -5.55
N ASP A 16 11.42 -9.99 -6.67
CA ASP A 16 10.64 -9.70 -7.88
C ASP A 16 9.91 -10.93 -8.39
N GLY A 17 8.68 -10.72 -8.87
CA GLY A 17 7.78 -11.81 -9.25
C GLY A 17 7.13 -12.57 -8.09
N SER A 18 7.45 -12.27 -6.82
CA SER A 18 6.84 -12.98 -5.67
C SER A 18 5.34 -12.71 -5.44
N GLY A 19 4.75 -11.77 -6.19
CA GLY A 19 3.33 -11.46 -6.12
C GLY A 19 2.93 -10.36 -5.13
N LYS A 20 3.88 -9.61 -4.54
CA LYS A 20 3.64 -8.51 -3.58
C LYS A 20 2.49 -7.59 -3.98
N SER A 21 2.55 -7.02 -5.19
CA SER A 21 1.54 -6.08 -5.68
C SER A 21 0.16 -6.72 -5.87
N THR A 22 0.12 -8.01 -6.22
CA THR A 22 -1.15 -8.76 -6.34
C THR A 22 -1.77 -8.96 -4.97
N GLN A 23 -0.99 -9.39 -3.99
CA GLN A 23 -1.48 -9.63 -2.63
C GLN A 23 -1.88 -8.33 -1.92
N ALA A 24 -1.12 -7.24 -2.11
CA ALA A 24 -1.47 -5.93 -1.57
C ALA A 24 -2.83 -5.44 -2.09
N ARG A 25 -3.11 -5.56 -3.40
CA ARG A 25 -4.42 -5.19 -3.97
C ARG A 25 -5.56 -6.05 -3.45
N ARG A 26 -5.35 -7.37 -3.34
CA ARG A 26 -6.35 -8.30 -2.79
C ARG A 26 -6.70 -7.97 -1.34
N LEU A 27 -5.69 -7.65 -0.52
CA LEU A 27 -5.92 -7.25 0.87
C LEU A 27 -6.74 -5.95 0.95
N VAL A 28 -6.40 -4.96 0.12
CA VAL A 28 -7.13 -3.68 0.05
C VAL A 28 -8.60 -3.91 -0.33
N GLU A 29 -8.86 -4.75 -1.34
CA GLU A 29 -10.22 -5.10 -1.76
C GLU A 29 -10.99 -5.79 -0.62
N ALA A 30 -10.39 -6.76 0.04
CA ALA A 30 -11.03 -7.47 1.17
C ALA A 30 -11.34 -6.52 2.34
N LEU A 31 -10.39 -5.70 2.76
CA LEU A 31 -10.58 -4.76 3.87
C LEU A 31 -11.62 -3.68 3.54
N ARG A 32 -11.65 -3.19 2.29
CA ARG A 32 -12.69 -2.25 1.85
C ARG A 32 -14.06 -2.91 1.79
N ALA A 33 -14.15 -4.18 1.40
CA ALA A 33 -15.40 -4.95 1.44
C ALA A 33 -15.92 -5.15 2.87
N GLU A 34 -15.03 -5.17 3.87
CA GLU A 34 -15.39 -5.14 5.30
C GLU A 34 -15.79 -3.73 5.81
N GLY A 35 -15.79 -2.70 4.96
CA GLY A 35 -16.13 -1.32 5.33
C GLY A 35 -14.99 -0.55 6.01
N ARG A 36 -13.74 -0.98 5.88
CA ARG A 36 -12.58 -0.28 6.45
C ARG A 36 -12.06 0.80 5.50
N ASP A 37 -11.58 1.90 6.08
CA ASP A 37 -10.80 2.90 5.34
C ASP A 37 -9.38 2.36 5.10
N VAL A 38 -8.93 2.39 3.85
CA VAL A 38 -7.66 1.77 3.42
C VAL A 38 -6.98 2.64 2.37
N VAL A 39 -5.75 3.05 2.69
CA VAL A 39 -4.82 3.71 1.77
C VAL A 39 -3.81 2.69 1.27
N LEU A 40 -3.69 2.56 -0.05
CA LEU A 40 -2.66 1.75 -0.69
C LEU A 40 -1.56 2.66 -1.24
N THR A 41 -0.31 2.38 -0.88
CA THR A 41 0.88 3.04 -1.44
C THR A 41 1.94 2.00 -1.83
N ARG A 42 3.00 2.43 -2.50
CA ARG A 42 4.14 1.59 -2.91
C ARG A 42 5.43 2.40 -2.93
N GLU A 43 6.56 1.71 -2.85
CA GLU A 43 7.88 2.29 -3.08
C GLU A 43 8.68 1.47 -4.13
N PRO A 44 9.58 2.11 -4.91
CA PRO A 44 9.68 3.57 -5.07
C PRO A 44 8.42 4.12 -5.76
N GLY A 45 7.94 5.28 -5.29
CA GLY A 45 6.69 5.90 -5.75
C GLY A 45 5.80 6.36 -4.60
N GLY A 46 4.50 6.49 -4.87
CA GLY A 46 3.49 6.76 -3.82
C GLY A 46 3.27 8.24 -3.49
N SER A 47 4.00 9.16 -4.11
CA SER A 47 3.74 10.61 -4.10
C SER A 47 4.17 11.23 -5.44
N PRO A 48 3.70 12.42 -5.83
CA PRO A 48 4.08 13.04 -7.10
C PRO A 48 5.59 13.14 -7.31
N GLY A 49 6.33 13.62 -6.30
CA GLY A 49 7.79 13.70 -6.35
C GLY A 49 8.47 12.33 -6.33
N ALA A 50 7.94 11.35 -5.60
CA ALA A 50 8.50 9.99 -5.60
C ALA A 50 8.28 9.26 -6.94
N GLU A 51 7.18 9.54 -7.64
CA GLU A 51 6.94 9.03 -8.99
C GLU A 51 7.86 9.69 -10.03
N GLU A 52 8.26 10.94 -9.84
CA GLU A 52 9.33 11.58 -10.64
C GLU A 52 10.67 10.90 -10.45
N ILE A 53 11.09 10.71 -9.19
CA ILE A 53 12.35 10.02 -8.86
C ILE A 53 12.34 8.60 -9.45
N ARG A 54 11.22 7.87 -9.31
CA ARG A 54 11.06 6.52 -9.86
C ARG A 54 11.38 6.45 -11.35
N ARG A 55 10.93 7.42 -12.15
CA ARG A 55 11.18 7.46 -13.61
C ARG A 55 12.64 7.68 -13.98
N LEU A 56 13.47 8.17 -13.06
CA LEU A 56 14.88 8.41 -13.30
C LEU A 56 15.75 7.19 -12.99
N VAL A 57 15.28 6.30 -12.11
CA VAL A 57 16.09 5.19 -11.56
C VAL A 57 15.63 3.79 -12.00
N LEU A 58 14.47 3.68 -12.64
CA LEU A 58 13.91 2.45 -13.21
C LEU A 58 13.53 2.67 -14.67
#